data_AF-A0AAJ2IEV7-F1
#
_entry.id   AF-A0AAJ2IEV7-F1
#
_cell.length_a   1.000
_cell.length_b   1.000
_cell.length_c   1.000
_cell.angle_alpha   90.00
_cell.angle_beta   90.00
_cell.angle_gamma   90.00
#
_symmetry.space_group_name_H-M   'P 1'
#
loop_
_entity.id
_entity.type
_entity.pdbx_description
1 polymer ?
#
loop_
_entity_poly.entity_id
_entity_poly.type
_entity_poly.pdbx_seq_one_letter_code
_entity_poly.pdbx_strand_id
1 'polypeptide(L)'
;MSARRWMVGVGAALGAAVMAATAFVAPTAQAAPAGRVDASVPFSSAVYGTGCTYPLTVAVNSSGWVEFFEVKAGLPPRFVGRDLPQGALASTTWVPHRTGDKYLYAVQNGKVSAPTFVRVRQGYGSNGACIAF
;
A
#
# COMPACT_ATOMS: atom_id res chain seq x y z
N MET A 1 50.47 48.36 -47.98
CA MET A 1 50.31 49.64 -47.27
C MET A 1 48.83 50.04 -47.33
N SER A 2 48.23 50.26 -46.16
CA SER A 2 46.95 50.92 -45.81
C SER A 2 45.98 51.38 -46.91
N ALA A 3 44.69 51.01 -46.79
CA ALA A 3 43.57 51.96 -46.86
C ALA A 3 42.25 51.41 -46.24
N ARG A 4 41.70 52.21 -45.31
CA ARG A 4 40.33 52.22 -44.74
C ARG A 4 39.25 52.25 -45.84
N ARG A 5 37.95 52.02 -45.65
CA ARG A 5 36.93 52.05 -44.57
C ARG A 5 35.73 51.28 -45.18
N TRP A 6 34.74 50.78 -44.46
CA TRP A 6 33.46 51.49 -44.24
C TRP A 6 32.58 50.63 -43.32
N MET A 7 32.02 51.28 -42.31
CA MET A 7 31.02 50.74 -41.41
C MET A 7 29.66 50.69 -42.11
N VAL A 8 29.01 49.52 -42.08
CA VAL A 8 27.54 49.33 -42.07
C VAL A 8 27.38 48.07 -41.21
N GLY A 9 26.69 48.02 -40.08
CA GLY A 9 25.52 48.76 -39.66
C GLY A 9 24.47 47.71 -39.27
N VAL A 10 24.29 47.52 -37.96
CA VAL A 10 23.04 47.16 -37.25
C VAL A 10 22.20 45.99 -37.79
N GLY A 11 22.00 44.96 -36.96
CA GLY A 11 20.90 44.01 -37.16
C GLY A 11 20.99 42.77 -36.29
N ALA A 12 20.65 42.90 -35.02
CA ALA A 12 20.73 41.86 -34.00
C ALA A 12 19.90 40.60 -34.32
N ALA A 13 20.57 39.46 -34.14
CA ALA A 13 20.09 38.24 -33.49
C ALA A 13 18.70 37.68 -33.90
N LEU A 14 18.73 36.80 -34.89
CA LEU A 14 17.91 35.57 -34.88
C LEU A 14 18.35 34.72 -33.68
N GLY A 15 17.45 34.41 -32.73
CA GLY A 15 17.85 33.60 -31.58
C GLY A 15 16.73 33.20 -30.63
N ALA A 16 16.19 32.00 -30.86
CA ALA A 16 15.61 31.07 -29.89
C ALA A 16 14.33 31.48 -29.13
N ALA A 17 13.21 30.91 -29.60
CA ALA A 17 12.01 30.70 -28.82
C ALA A 17 12.30 29.83 -27.59
N VAL A 18 12.03 30.34 -26.39
CA VAL A 18 11.91 29.54 -25.17
C VAL A 18 10.70 30.05 -24.42
N MET A 19 9.56 29.36 -24.55
CA MET A 19 8.42 29.56 -23.67
C MET A 19 7.94 28.20 -23.15
N ALA A 20 8.49 27.89 -21.98
CA ALA A 20 7.92 27.12 -20.88
C ALA A 20 6.95 25.97 -21.22
N ALA A 21 7.47 24.75 -21.26
CA ALA A 21 6.69 23.57 -20.93
C ALA A 21 6.41 23.57 -19.41
N THR A 22 5.33 24.21 -18.98
CA THR A 22 4.75 23.94 -17.66
C THR A 22 4.18 22.53 -17.70
N ALA A 23 5.02 21.53 -17.40
CA ALA A 23 4.55 20.18 -17.12
C ALA A 23 3.64 20.25 -15.89
N PHE A 24 2.33 20.26 -16.14
CA PHE A 24 1.32 20.00 -15.13
C PHE A 24 1.59 18.61 -14.56
N VAL A 25 2.29 18.55 -13.43
CA VAL A 25 2.33 17.35 -12.60
C VAL A 25 0.95 17.23 -11.99
N ALA A 26 0.06 16.50 -12.66
CA ALA A 26 -1.24 16.17 -12.11
C ALA A 26 -1.01 15.41 -10.78
N PRO A 27 -1.67 15.81 -9.68
CA PRO A 27 -1.63 15.01 -8.45
C PRO A 27 -2.20 13.64 -8.80
N THR A 28 -1.34 12.63 -8.79
CA THR A 28 -1.77 11.26 -8.98
C THR A 28 -2.62 10.91 -7.77
N ALA A 29 -3.94 10.86 -7.98
CA ALA A 29 -4.89 10.40 -6.99
C ALA A 29 -4.66 8.90 -6.78
N GLN A 30 -3.58 8.55 -6.07
CA GLN A 30 -3.31 7.19 -5.63
C GLN A 30 -4.43 6.86 -4.64
N ALA A 31 -5.46 6.19 -5.12
CA ALA A 31 -6.52 5.71 -4.26
C ALA A 31 -5.94 4.61 -3.34
N ALA A 32 -6.22 4.74 -2.04
CA ALA A 32 -5.62 3.99 -0.93
C ALA A 32 -6.61 2.93 -0.44
N PRO A 33 -6.20 1.96 0.39
CA PRO A 33 -7.17 1.15 1.13
C PRO A 33 -8.16 2.07 1.86
N ALA A 34 -9.45 1.91 1.58
CA ALA A 34 -10.51 2.82 2.03
C ALA A 34 -10.92 2.58 3.49
N GLY A 35 -10.34 1.56 4.13
CA GLY A 35 -10.66 1.15 5.49
C GLY A 35 -9.53 0.38 6.16
N ARG A 36 -9.86 -0.16 7.33
CA ARG A 36 -9.02 -1.07 8.11
C ARG A 36 -9.11 -2.49 7.53
N VAL A 37 -8.06 -3.29 7.73
CA VAL A 37 -8.14 -4.73 7.46
C VAL A 37 -9.06 -5.36 8.49
N ASP A 38 -10.12 -6.02 8.05
CA ASP A 38 -11.00 -6.81 8.89
C ASP A 38 -10.54 -8.28 8.88
N ALA A 39 -10.31 -8.84 10.06
CA ALA A 39 -9.91 -10.25 10.21
C ALA A 39 -11.07 -11.18 10.58
N SER A 40 -12.31 -10.68 10.48
CA SER A 40 -13.55 -11.32 10.92
C SER A 40 -13.53 -11.73 12.40
N VAL A 41 -14.71 -12.01 12.95
CA VAL A 41 -14.84 -12.46 14.34
C VAL A 41 -14.45 -13.95 14.42
N PRO A 42 -13.59 -14.37 15.35
CA PRO A 42 -13.32 -15.79 15.53
C PRO A 42 -14.60 -16.49 16.01
N PHE A 43 -15.07 -17.48 15.25
CA PHE A 43 -16.35 -18.18 15.53
C PHE A 43 -16.37 -18.91 16.88
N SER A 44 -15.20 -19.29 17.41
CA SER A 44 -15.05 -20.16 18.59
C SER A 44 -14.21 -19.57 19.74
N SER A 45 -13.74 -18.32 19.62
CA SER A 45 -12.90 -17.69 20.65
C SER A 45 -13.04 -16.17 20.65
N ALA A 46 -12.88 -15.53 21.81
CA ALA A 46 -12.85 -14.06 21.92
C ALA A 46 -11.53 -13.43 21.39
N VAL A 47 -10.59 -14.27 20.95
CA VAL A 47 -9.21 -13.91 20.55
C VAL A 47 -8.76 -14.74 19.35
N TYR A 48 -7.82 -14.23 18.56
CA TYR A 48 -7.21 -14.99 17.48
C TYR A 48 -6.21 -16.02 18.03
N GLY A 49 -6.12 -17.21 17.44
CA GLY A 49 -5.25 -18.30 17.85
C GLY A 49 -4.18 -18.60 16.81
N THR A 50 -2.96 -18.91 17.26
CA THR A 50 -1.91 -19.39 16.35
C THR A 50 -2.31 -20.64 15.59
N GLY A 51 -1.89 -20.77 14.33
CA GLY A 51 -2.20 -21.94 13.49
C GLY A 51 -3.65 -22.02 13.02
N CYS A 52 -4.51 -21.09 13.42
CA CYS A 52 -5.87 -20.97 12.92
C CYS A 52 -5.92 -20.11 11.66
N THR A 53 -6.90 -20.38 10.81
CA THR A 53 -7.07 -19.72 9.53
C THR A 53 -8.18 -18.68 9.62
N TYR A 54 -7.89 -17.44 9.27
CA TYR A 54 -8.83 -16.31 9.32
C TYR A 54 -8.91 -15.63 7.95
N PRO A 55 -10.11 -15.30 7.45
CA PRO A 55 -10.24 -14.44 6.30
C PRO A 55 -9.81 -13.01 6.68
N LEU A 56 -9.04 -12.38 5.81
CA LEU A 56 -8.77 -10.94 5.86
C LEU A 56 -9.50 -10.27 4.70
N THR A 57 -10.14 -9.14 4.98
CA THR A 57 -10.74 -8.29 3.94
C THR A 57 -10.38 -6.82 4.16
N VAL A 58 -10.35 -6.04 3.08
CA VAL A 58 -10.24 -4.59 3.16
C VAL A 58 -11.00 -3.95 2.00
N ALA A 59 -11.73 -2.88 2.29
CA ALA A 59 -12.39 -2.09 1.26
C ALA A 59 -11.36 -1.30 0.45
N VAL A 60 -11.52 -1.27 -0.87
CA VAL A 60 -10.64 -0.57 -1.81
C VAL A 60 -11.45 0.31 -2.75
N ASN A 61 -10.87 1.44 -3.15
CA ASN A 61 -11.45 2.39 -4.10
C ASN A 61 -10.55 2.63 -5.31
N SER A 62 -9.51 1.81 -5.48
CA SER A 62 -8.59 1.82 -6.62
C SER A 62 -8.42 0.42 -7.21
N SER A 63 -8.02 0.37 -8.46
CA SER A 63 -7.46 -0.83 -9.06
C SER A 63 -6.00 -1.02 -8.67
N GLY A 64 -5.53 -2.26 -8.76
CA GLY A 64 -4.15 -2.63 -8.47
C GLY A 64 -4.03 -3.64 -7.32
N TRP A 65 -2.84 -4.22 -7.21
CA TRP A 65 -2.55 -5.22 -6.18
C TRP A 65 -2.66 -4.63 -4.78
N VAL A 66 -3.29 -5.40 -3.90
CA VAL A 66 -3.42 -5.10 -2.48
C VAL A 66 -2.61 -6.15 -1.73
N GLU A 67 -1.61 -5.70 -0.99
CA GLU A 67 -0.73 -6.57 -0.22
C GLU A 67 -1.07 -6.49 1.26
N PHE A 68 -1.21 -7.62 1.93
CA PHE A 68 -1.57 -7.71 3.34
C PHE A 68 -0.37 -8.10 4.17
N PHE A 69 -0.24 -7.45 5.33
CA PHE A 69 0.89 -7.64 6.24
C PHE A 69 0.43 -7.81 7.68
N GLU A 70 1.21 -8.60 8.41
CA GLU A 70 1.17 -8.72 9.87
C GLU A 70 2.45 -8.11 10.45
N VAL A 71 2.32 -7.22 11.43
CA VAL A 71 3.47 -6.68 12.17
C VAL A 71 3.29 -6.89 13.66
N LYS A 72 4.39 -7.27 14.32
CA LYS A 72 4.52 -7.32 15.78
C LYS A 72 5.61 -6.33 16.17
N ALA A 73 5.39 -5.54 17.21
CA ALA A 73 6.37 -4.58 17.68
C ALA A 73 7.74 -5.25 17.92
N GLY A 74 8.80 -4.60 17.43
CA GLY A 74 10.17 -5.12 17.51
C GLY A 74 10.54 -6.19 16.47
N LEU A 75 9.66 -6.52 15.52
CA LEU A 75 9.92 -7.48 14.44
C LEU A 75 9.58 -6.87 13.08
N PRO A 76 10.27 -7.29 12.00
CA PRO A 76 9.93 -6.84 10.65
C PRO A 76 8.51 -7.26 10.27
N PRO A 77 7.80 -6.47 9.43
CA PRO A 77 6.51 -6.87 8.88
C PRO A 77 6.62 -8.20 8.13
N ARG A 78 5.61 -9.05 8.30
CA ARG A 78 5.47 -10.33 7.60
C ARG A 78 4.41 -10.21 6.54
N PHE A 79 4.77 -10.51 5.30
CA PHE A 79 3.81 -10.66 4.21
C PHE A 79 2.85 -11.82 4.50
N VAL A 80 1.55 -11.54 4.37
CA VAL A 80 0.47 -12.53 4.56
C VAL A 80 0.03 -13.07 3.21
N GLY A 81 -0.24 -12.17 2.28
CA GLY A 81 -0.77 -12.50 0.96
C GLY A 81 -1.11 -11.23 0.18
N ARG A 82 -1.55 -11.41 -1.06
CA ARG A 82 -2.02 -10.30 -1.90
C ARG A 82 -3.23 -10.70 -2.72
N ASP A 83 -3.99 -9.70 -3.11
CA ASP A 83 -5.17 -9.86 -3.96
C ASP A 83 -5.19 -8.81 -5.06
N LEU A 84 -5.75 -9.16 -6.21
CA LEU A 84 -6.07 -8.22 -7.28
C LEU A 84 -7.59 -8.11 -7.34
N PRO A 85 -8.20 -7.21 -6.55
CA PRO A 85 -9.64 -7.15 -6.41
C PRO A 85 -10.30 -6.76 -7.74
N GLN A 86 -11.33 -7.52 -8.14
CA GLN A 86 -12.20 -7.20 -9.28
C GLN A 86 -13.40 -6.31 -8.89
N GLY A 87 -13.42 -5.83 -7.64
CA GLY A 87 -14.49 -5.00 -7.08
C GLY A 87 -13.99 -4.15 -5.91
N ALA A 88 -14.90 -3.74 -5.03
CA ALA A 88 -14.60 -2.83 -3.92
C ALA A 88 -13.95 -3.51 -2.69
N LEU A 89 -13.63 -4.80 -2.77
CA LEU A 89 -13.12 -5.60 -1.67
C LEU A 89 -11.94 -6.44 -2.13
N ALA A 90 -10.82 -6.30 -1.43
CA ALA A 90 -9.69 -7.19 -1.52
C ALA A 90 -9.73 -8.19 -0.36
N SER A 91 -9.31 -9.43 -0.62
CA SER A 91 -9.37 -10.50 0.38
C SER A 91 -8.17 -11.43 0.34
N THR A 92 -7.78 -11.95 1.50
CA THR A 92 -6.76 -13.00 1.61
C THR A 92 -7.00 -13.84 2.84
N THR A 93 -6.10 -14.79 3.10
CA THR A 93 -6.17 -15.67 4.26
C THR A 93 -4.97 -15.46 5.17
N TRP A 94 -5.22 -15.30 6.46
CA TRP A 94 -4.22 -15.11 7.50
C TRP A 94 -4.15 -16.28 8.45
N VAL A 95 -2.93 -16.80 8.63
CA VAL A 95 -2.60 -17.76 9.68
C VAL A 95 -1.54 -17.11 10.58
N PRO A 96 -1.85 -16.74 11.84
CA PRO A 96 -0.84 -16.21 12.74
C PRO A 96 0.07 -17.33 13.26
N HIS A 97 1.39 -17.11 13.20
CA HIS A 97 2.37 -18.13 13.62
C HIS A 97 2.97 -17.86 15.01
N ARG A 98 2.75 -16.66 15.54
CA ARG A 98 3.33 -16.20 16.81
C ARG A 98 2.25 -15.58 17.67
N THR A 99 2.32 -15.80 18.98
CA THR A 99 1.44 -15.14 19.95
C THR A 99 1.86 -13.68 20.16
N GLY A 100 0.96 -12.93 20.79
CA GLY A 100 1.14 -11.55 21.23
C GLY A 100 0.28 -10.56 20.47
N ASP A 101 0.50 -9.31 20.82
CA ASP A 101 -0.17 -8.14 20.26
C ASP A 101 0.42 -7.80 18.90
N LYS A 102 -0.45 -7.60 17.92
CA LYS A 102 -0.05 -7.37 16.53
C LYS A 102 -0.94 -6.34 15.87
N TYR A 103 -0.49 -5.90 14.71
CA TYR A 103 -1.28 -5.10 13.80
C TYR A 103 -1.36 -5.77 12.43
N LEU A 104 -2.53 -5.70 11.82
CA LEU A 104 -2.76 -6.03 10.43
C LEU A 104 -2.94 -4.74 9.64
N TYR A 105 -2.36 -4.69 8.45
CA TYR A 105 -2.56 -3.58 7.51
C TYR A 105 -2.45 -4.06 6.07
N ALA A 106 -2.96 -3.26 5.16
CA ALA A 106 -2.85 -3.47 3.73
C ALA A 106 -2.07 -2.34 3.06
N VAL A 107 -1.43 -2.63 1.94
CA VAL A 107 -0.75 -1.66 1.09
C VAL A 107 -1.32 -1.77 -0.32
N GLN A 108 -1.74 -0.64 -0.88
CA GLN A 108 -2.18 -0.55 -2.26
C GLN A 108 -1.56 0.70 -2.89
N ASN A 109 -0.91 0.54 -4.04
CA ASN A 109 -0.28 1.65 -4.78
C ASN A 109 0.65 2.51 -3.90
N GLY A 110 1.40 1.86 -3.00
CA GLY A 110 2.31 2.52 -2.04
C GLY A 110 1.63 3.20 -0.84
N LYS A 111 0.30 3.16 -0.74
CA LYS A 111 -0.44 3.71 0.40
C LYS A 111 -0.83 2.63 1.39
N VAL A 112 -0.60 2.93 2.67
CA VAL A 112 -0.84 2.02 3.79
C VAL A 112 -2.23 2.28 4.38
N SER A 113 -2.96 1.22 4.71
CA SER A 113 -4.24 1.30 5.42
C SER A 113 -4.06 1.74 6.86
N ALA A 114 -5.15 2.15 7.52
CA ALA A 114 -5.14 2.26 8.97
C ALA A 114 -4.86 0.87 9.60
N PRO A 115 -4.04 0.78 10.65
CA PRO A 115 -3.70 -0.49 11.28
C PRO A 115 -4.87 -1.04 12.11
N THR A 116 -5.06 -2.35 12.04
CA THR A 116 -6.03 -3.09 12.87
C THR A 116 -5.30 -3.82 13.97
N PHE A 117 -5.61 -3.48 15.23
CA PHE A 117 -5.07 -4.19 16.37
C PHE A 117 -5.69 -5.58 16.49
N VAL A 118 -4.85 -6.60 16.64
CA VAL A 118 -5.30 -7.97 16.90
C VAL A 118 -4.47 -8.59 18.03
N ARG A 119 -5.16 -9.31 18.91
CA ARG A 119 -4.52 -10.08 19.98
C ARG A 119 -4.49 -11.54 19.61
N VAL A 120 -3.28 -12.08 19.45
CA VAL A 120 -3.06 -13.49 19.13
C VAL A 120 -2.64 -14.24 20.37
N ARG A 121 -3.36 -15.30 20.68
CA ARG A 121 -3.11 -16.23 21.76
C ARG A 121 -2.63 -17.58 21.24
N GLN A 122 -2.19 -18.44 22.16
CA GLN A 122 -1.83 -19.79 21.77
C GLN A 122 -3.11 -20.45 21.28
N GLY A 123 -3.05 -20.99 20.05
CA GLY A 123 -4.17 -21.68 19.45
C GLY A 123 -3.76 -22.99 18.84
N TYR A 124 -4.76 -23.83 18.60
CA TYR A 124 -4.67 -25.06 17.83
C TYR A 124 -5.72 -25.01 16.72
N GLY A 125 -5.28 -24.93 15.46
CA GLY A 125 -6.16 -25.02 14.31
C GLY A 125 -6.39 -26.49 13.94
N SER A 126 -7.65 -26.90 13.81
CA SER A 126 -8.03 -28.26 13.43
C SER A 126 -9.00 -28.30 12.24
N ASN A 127 -8.55 -27.92 11.03
CA ASN A 127 -9.32 -28.02 9.78
C ASN A 127 -10.79 -27.55 9.89
N GLY A 128 -11.05 -26.41 10.55
CA GLY A 128 -12.39 -25.80 10.64
C GLY A 128 -12.79 -25.32 12.03
N ALA A 129 -12.11 -25.77 13.09
CA ALA A 129 -12.26 -25.22 14.44
C ALA A 129 -10.97 -24.54 14.89
N CYS A 130 -11.11 -23.45 15.65
CA CYS A 130 -10.00 -22.79 16.32
C CYS A 130 -10.23 -22.77 17.82
N ILE A 131 -9.33 -23.39 18.57
CA ILE A 131 -9.33 -23.32 20.02
C ILE A 131 -8.18 -22.40 20.41
N ALA A 132 -8.46 -21.28 21.07
CA ALA A 132 -7.48 -20.29 21.49
C ALA A 132 -7.67 -19.90 22.95
N PHE A 133 -6.56 -19.74 23.69
CA PHE A 133 -6.51 -19.49 25.14
C PHE A 133 -5.47 -18.43 25.52
#